data_AF-A0A932Q8D6-F1
#
_entry.id   AF-A0A932Q8D6-F1
#
_cell.length_a   1.000
_cell.length_b   1.000
_cell.length_c   1.000
_cell.angle_alpha   90.00
_cell.angle_beta   90.00
_cell.angle_gamma   90.00
#
_symmetry.space_group_name_H-M   'P 1'
#
loop_
_entity.id
_entity.type
_entity.pdbx_description
1 polymer ?
#
loop_
_entity_poly.entity_id
_entity_poly.type
_entity_poly.pdbx_seq_one_letter_code
_entity_poly.pdbx_strand_id
1 'polypeptide(L)'
;MSEIGHRKDHELSMSARDKGMADVFFAQLERRRPGAKAIIYAHNNHIARAMEDRLPFKSPKFARERMGSFLAERFGSKYVSIGFLGYDIKLNHHLFKSFIEPPIPISKSSIERRLHDTGAKEVFVDLSKGFLQDERWYDIQDNGIRATAAPGRHYTGLYFVDFSPPLTERVILPR
;
A
#
# COMPACT_ATOMS: atom_id res chain seq x y z
N MET A 1 -5.74 -23.83 23.04
CA MET A 1 -5.87 -22.40 22.65
C MET A 1 -6.60 -22.36 21.32
N SER A 2 -7.67 -21.57 21.19
CA SER A 2 -8.52 -21.57 20.00
C SER A 2 -7.92 -20.73 18.86
N GLU A 3 -8.23 -21.10 17.61
CA GLU A 3 -7.84 -20.42 16.37
C GLU A 3 -8.17 -18.91 16.37
N ILE A 4 -9.21 -18.52 17.11
CA ILE A 4 -9.65 -17.13 17.32
C ILE A 4 -8.62 -16.31 18.10
N GLY A 5 -7.93 -16.90 19.09
CA GLY A 5 -6.92 -16.21 19.90
C GLY A 5 -5.69 -15.82 19.07
N HIS A 6 -5.17 -16.77 18.28
CA HIS A 6 -3.98 -16.54 17.45
C HIS A 6 -4.18 -15.45 16.39
N ARG A 7 -5.38 -15.35 15.80
CA ARG A 7 -5.69 -14.32 14.80
C ARG A 7 -5.69 -12.92 15.41
N LYS A 8 -6.27 -12.75 16.60
CA LYS A 8 -6.31 -11.47 17.31
C LYS A 8 -4.90 -10.98 17.68
N ASP A 9 -4.06 -11.89 18.19
CA ASP A 9 -2.68 -11.55 18.56
C ASP A 9 -1.85 -11.14 17.34
N HIS A 10 -2.03 -11.84 16.21
CA HIS A 10 -1.36 -11.47 14.96
C HIS A 10 -1.71 -10.06 14.49
N GLU A 11 -2.98 -9.69 14.56
CA GLU A 11 -3.44 -8.37 14.12
C GLU A 11 -3.01 -7.24 15.06
N LEU A 12 -3.03 -7.49 16.37
CA LEU A 12 -2.48 -6.56 17.36
C LEU A 12 -0.96 -6.37 17.18
N SER A 13 -0.24 -7.46 16.93
CA SER A 13 1.21 -7.43 16.65
C SER A 13 1.53 -6.59 15.40
N MET A 14 0.77 -6.76 14.32
CA MET A 14 0.92 -5.95 13.12
C MET A 14 0.70 -4.45 13.37
N SER A 15 -0.33 -4.11 14.16
CA SER A 15 -0.66 -2.71 14.46
C SER A 15 0.38 -2.07 15.38
N ALA A 16 0.86 -2.83 16.38
CA ALA A 16 1.95 -2.39 17.26
C ALA A 16 3.26 -2.16 16.48
N ARG A 17 3.60 -3.04 15.53
CA ARG A 17 4.75 -2.87 14.63
C ARG A 17 4.64 -1.56 13.85
N ASP A 18 3.50 -1.33 13.23
CA ASP A 18 3.27 -0.16 12.38
C ASP A 18 3.23 1.15 13.19
N LYS A 19 2.70 1.12 14.42
CA LYS A 19 2.82 2.23 15.37
C LYS A 19 4.29 2.52 15.70
N GLY A 20 5.08 1.48 16.01
CA GLY A 20 6.51 1.63 16.27
C GLY A 20 7.27 2.26 15.10
N MET A 21 6.92 1.90 13.86
CA MET A 21 7.47 2.54 12.65
C MET A 21 7.14 4.04 12.59
N ALA A 22 5.89 4.42 12.88
CA ALA A 22 5.47 5.82 12.94
C ALA A 22 6.19 6.60 14.05
N ASP A 23 6.27 6.04 15.25
CA ASP A 23 6.95 6.66 16.40
C ASP A 23 8.44 6.93 16.10
N VAL A 24 9.13 5.94 15.49
CA VAL A 24 10.54 6.12 15.06
C VAL A 24 10.64 7.23 14.02
N PHE A 25 9.77 7.23 13.01
CA PHE A 25 9.77 8.28 12.00
C PHE A 25 9.56 9.67 12.60
N PHE A 26 8.59 9.83 13.50
CA PHE A 26 8.33 11.08 14.20
C PHE A 26 9.54 11.55 15.00
N ALA A 27 10.14 10.66 15.80
CA ALA A 27 11.32 10.98 16.60
C ALA A 27 12.51 11.40 15.71
N GLN A 28 12.71 10.76 14.55
CA GLN A 28 13.76 11.13 13.61
C GLN A 28 13.52 12.51 12.99
N LEU A 29 12.29 12.77 12.53
CA LEU A 29 11.93 14.05 11.91
C LEU A 29 12.07 15.19 12.92
N GLU A 30 11.56 15.03 14.14
CA GLU A 30 11.65 16.02 15.22
C GLU A 30 13.09 16.29 15.65
N ARG A 31 13.92 15.26 15.80
CA ARG A 31 15.29 15.44 16.34
C ARG A 31 16.29 15.89 15.31
N ARG A 32 16.19 15.38 14.08
CA ARG A 32 17.23 15.60 13.07
C ARG A 32 16.89 16.70 12.07
N ARG A 33 15.61 16.87 11.73
CA ARG A 33 15.17 17.76 10.65
C ARG A 33 13.78 18.39 10.93
N PRO A 34 13.62 19.18 12.01
CA PRO A 34 12.34 19.85 12.28
C PRO A 34 11.86 20.65 11.06
N GLY A 35 10.60 20.45 10.67
CA GLY A 35 9.97 21.17 9.55
C GLY A 35 10.41 20.74 8.15
N ALA A 36 11.31 19.76 8.01
CA ALA A 36 11.68 19.25 6.70
C ALA A 36 10.55 18.45 6.04
N LYS A 37 10.56 18.46 4.70
CA LYS A 37 9.79 17.49 3.91
C LYS A 37 10.51 16.14 3.97
N ALA A 38 9.75 15.07 4.11
CA ALA A 38 10.26 13.71 4.18
C ALA A 38 9.52 12.80 3.20
N ILE A 39 10.24 11.82 2.67
CA ILE A 39 9.69 10.75 1.83
C ILE A 39 9.81 9.45 2.62
N ILE A 40 8.71 8.72 2.72
CA ILE A 40 8.67 7.38 3.27
C ILE A 40 8.49 6.43 2.09
N TYR A 41 9.47 5.55 1.89
CA TYR A 41 9.38 4.48 0.92
C TYR A 41 9.09 3.17 1.65
N ALA A 42 7.88 2.66 1.51
CA ALA A 42 7.41 1.45 2.15
C ALA A 42 6.32 0.81 1.30
N HIS A 43 5.99 -0.45 1.63
CA HIS A 43 4.88 -1.14 1.00
C HIS A 43 3.56 -0.37 1.18
N ASN A 44 2.68 -0.43 0.18
CA ASN A 44 1.36 0.22 0.15
C ASN A 44 0.59 0.13 1.48
N ASN A 45 0.55 -1.07 2.08
CA ASN A 45 -0.13 -1.31 3.35
C ASN A 45 0.40 -0.44 4.49
N HIS A 46 1.69 -0.08 4.51
CA HIS A 46 2.24 0.78 5.55
C HIS A 46 1.93 2.25 5.33
N ILE A 47 1.68 2.71 4.10
CA ILE A 47 1.46 4.13 3.81
C ILE A 47 -0.02 4.49 3.59
N ALA A 48 -0.91 3.50 3.57
CA ALA A 48 -2.35 3.72 3.48
C ALA A 48 -2.87 4.55 4.69
N ARG A 49 -3.71 5.56 4.42
CA ARG A 49 -4.30 6.46 5.45
C ARG A 49 -5.34 5.76 6.32
N ALA A 50 -6.01 4.78 5.75
CA ALA A 50 -6.99 3.94 6.42
C ALA A 50 -6.83 2.52 5.89
N MET A 51 -7.19 1.49 6.66
CA MET A 51 -7.27 0.10 6.17
C MET A 51 -8.54 -0.62 6.61
N GLU A 52 -9.51 0.14 7.13
CA GLU A 52 -10.76 -0.38 7.65
C GLU A 52 -11.61 -1.09 6.58
N ASP A 53 -11.35 -0.80 5.31
CA ASP A 53 -12.18 -1.25 4.19
C ASP A 53 -11.40 -2.11 3.19
N ARG A 54 -10.54 -3.01 3.67
CA ARG A 54 -9.85 -3.97 2.80
C ARG A 54 -10.34 -5.39 3.05
N LEU A 55 -10.99 -6.02 2.08
CA LEU A 55 -11.39 -7.44 2.18
C LEU A 55 -10.29 -8.36 1.62
N PRO A 56 -10.10 -9.57 2.18
CA PRO A 56 -10.97 -10.27 3.14
C PRO A 56 -10.77 -9.88 4.63
N PHE A 57 -10.00 -8.85 4.93
CA PHE A 57 -9.64 -8.46 6.31
C PHE A 57 -10.79 -7.76 7.07
N LYS A 58 -11.93 -8.43 7.27
CA LYS A 58 -12.94 -8.02 8.26
C LYS A 58 -12.44 -8.32 9.69
N SER A 59 -11.58 -7.47 10.22
CA SER A 59 -11.07 -7.52 11.61
C SER A 59 -11.49 -6.29 12.45
N PRO A 60 -11.55 -6.35 13.80
CA PRO A 60 -11.81 -5.18 14.66
C PRO A 60 -10.91 -3.96 14.38
N LYS A 61 -11.41 -2.76 14.73
CA LYS A 61 -10.81 -1.44 14.40
C LYS A 61 -9.32 -1.29 14.77
N PHE A 62 -8.92 -1.72 15.97
CA PHE A 62 -7.52 -1.64 16.45
C PHE A 62 -6.55 -2.57 15.73
N ALA A 63 -7.06 -3.56 15.02
CA ALA A 63 -6.27 -4.56 14.31
C ALA A 63 -5.91 -4.13 12.87
N ARG A 64 -6.22 -2.87 12.51
CA ARG A 64 -6.08 -2.33 11.15
C ARG A 64 -5.31 -1.01 11.07
N GLU A 65 -4.89 -0.44 12.18
CA GLU A 65 -4.07 0.77 12.12
C GLU A 65 -2.72 0.42 11.48
N ARG A 66 -2.41 1.10 10.39
CA ARG A 66 -1.12 1.02 9.72
C ARG A 66 -0.34 2.30 9.97
N MET A 67 0.95 2.28 9.65
CA MET A 67 1.81 3.44 9.87
C MET A 67 1.19 4.70 9.25
N GLY A 68 0.63 4.61 8.04
CA GLY A 68 -0.02 5.68 7.31
C GLY A 68 -1.24 6.28 8.00
N SER A 69 -1.96 5.53 8.84
CA SER A 69 -3.06 6.07 9.65
C SER A 69 -2.55 7.01 10.73
N PHE A 70 -1.49 6.63 11.46
CA PHE A 70 -0.85 7.51 12.44
C PHE A 70 -0.21 8.74 11.78
N LEU A 71 0.37 8.59 10.59
CA LEU A 71 0.90 9.72 9.81
C LEU A 71 -0.22 10.67 9.38
N ALA A 72 -1.34 10.15 8.90
CA ALA A 72 -2.50 10.94 8.51
C ALA A 72 -3.10 11.69 9.70
N GLU A 73 -3.24 11.04 10.85
CA GLU A 73 -3.72 11.66 12.09
C GLU A 73 -2.82 12.83 12.50
N ARG A 74 -1.50 12.62 12.49
CA ARG A 74 -0.54 13.62 12.96
C ARG A 74 -0.37 14.81 12.00
N PHE A 75 -0.32 14.55 10.70
CA PHE A 75 0.01 15.59 9.71
C PHE A 75 -1.21 16.12 8.94
N GLY A 76 -2.37 15.47 9.05
CA GLY A 76 -3.60 15.86 8.36
C GLY A 76 -3.38 15.98 6.84
N SER A 77 -3.79 17.12 6.28
CA SER A 77 -3.65 17.42 4.85
C SER A 77 -2.19 17.54 4.37
N LYS A 78 -1.21 17.62 5.28
CA LYS A 78 0.22 17.62 4.93
C LYS A 78 0.75 16.21 4.65
N TYR A 79 0.00 15.16 4.99
CA TYR A 79 0.33 13.79 4.62
C TYR A 79 -0.25 13.44 3.25
N VAL A 80 0.63 13.23 2.28
CA VAL A 80 0.28 12.77 0.93
C VAL A 80 0.75 11.34 0.77
N SER A 81 -0.18 10.41 0.60
CA SER A 81 0.11 9.00 0.34
C SER A 81 -0.10 8.66 -1.13
N ILE A 82 0.90 8.04 -1.75
CA ILE A 82 0.86 7.61 -3.14
C ILE A 82 0.99 6.09 -3.16
N GLY A 83 -0.09 5.40 -3.54
CA GLY A 83 -0.07 3.95 -3.71
C GLY A 83 0.54 3.56 -5.05
N PHE A 84 1.19 2.40 -5.11
CA PHE A 84 1.72 1.83 -6.34
C PHE A 84 0.89 0.64 -6.78
N LEU A 85 0.55 0.54 -8.07
CA LEU A 85 -0.10 -0.65 -8.62
C LEU A 85 0.46 -0.95 -10.00
N GLY A 86 0.18 -2.15 -10.50
CA GLY A 86 0.47 -2.44 -11.89
C GLY A 86 -0.19 -3.71 -12.39
N TYR A 87 -0.15 -3.88 -13.70
CA TYR A 87 -0.96 -4.88 -14.40
C TYR A 87 -0.23 -6.21 -14.60
N ASP A 88 0.95 -6.19 -15.22
CA ASP A 88 1.83 -7.36 -15.41
C ASP A 88 3.15 -7.15 -14.66
N ILE A 89 3.23 -7.70 -13.44
CA ILE A 89 4.34 -7.44 -12.51
C ILE A 89 5.11 -8.72 -12.24
N LYS A 90 6.41 -8.70 -12.56
CA LYS A 90 7.33 -9.79 -12.28
C LYS A 90 8.03 -9.57 -10.95
N LEU A 91 8.08 -10.62 -10.13
CA LEU A 91 8.73 -10.59 -8.82
C LEU A 91 10.10 -11.28 -8.85
N ASN A 92 11.03 -10.77 -8.04
CA ASN A 92 12.28 -11.46 -7.73
C ASN A 92 12.02 -12.57 -6.71
N HIS A 93 11.46 -13.69 -7.15
CA HIS A 93 11.10 -14.84 -6.30
C HIS A 93 12.26 -15.37 -5.47
N HIS A 94 13.51 -15.22 -5.95
CA HIS A 94 14.70 -15.62 -5.20
C HIS A 94 14.92 -14.79 -3.93
N LEU A 95 14.49 -13.51 -3.93
CA LEU A 95 14.57 -12.61 -2.78
C LEU A 95 13.38 -12.77 -1.83
N PHE A 96 12.22 -13.14 -2.38
CA PHE A 96 10.95 -13.16 -1.66
C PHE A 96 10.21 -14.49 -1.85
N LYS A 97 10.76 -15.57 -1.29
CA LYS A 97 10.26 -16.95 -1.50
C LYS A 97 8.78 -17.16 -1.12
N SER A 98 8.24 -16.37 -0.22
CA SER A 98 6.84 -16.45 0.22
C SER A 98 5.86 -15.67 -0.66
N PHE A 99 6.35 -14.92 -1.65
CA PHE A 99 5.53 -14.11 -2.54
C PHE A 99 5.27 -14.85 -3.84
N ILE A 100 4.03 -14.79 -4.29
CA ILE A 100 3.56 -15.41 -5.54
C ILE A 100 3.42 -14.29 -6.56
N GLU A 101 3.81 -14.57 -7.82
CA GLU A 101 3.63 -13.63 -8.91
C GLU A 101 2.13 -13.32 -9.02
N PRO A 102 1.73 -12.05 -8.99
CA PRO A 102 0.32 -11.73 -9.10
C PRO A 102 -0.21 -12.19 -10.47
N PRO A 103 -1.33 -12.92 -10.51
CA PRO A 103 -1.93 -13.31 -11.77
C PRO A 103 -2.44 -12.07 -12.50
N ILE A 104 -2.47 -12.08 -13.84
CA ILE A 104 -3.01 -10.95 -14.61
C ILE A 104 -4.44 -10.60 -14.14
N PRO A 105 -4.74 -9.33 -13.80
CA PRO A 105 -6.08 -8.90 -13.44
C PRO A 105 -7.09 -9.10 -14.58
N ILE A 106 -8.01 -10.05 -14.40
CA ILE A 106 -9.06 -10.35 -15.40
C ILE A 106 -10.38 -9.63 -15.12
N SER A 107 -10.58 -9.14 -13.90
CA SER A 107 -11.85 -8.52 -13.49
C SER A 107 -12.02 -7.13 -14.08
N LYS A 108 -13.21 -6.81 -14.60
CA LYS A 108 -13.54 -5.45 -15.08
C LYS A 108 -13.63 -4.42 -13.95
N SER A 109 -13.81 -4.87 -12.70
CA SER A 109 -13.75 -4.01 -11.51
C SER A 109 -12.33 -3.80 -10.97
N SER A 110 -11.31 -4.43 -11.56
CA SER A 110 -9.91 -4.18 -11.17
C SER A 110 -9.43 -2.83 -11.66
N ILE A 111 -8.76 -2.08 -10.78
CA ILE A 111 -8.19 -0.78 -11.14
C ILE A 111 -7.05 -0.96 -12.13
N GLU A 112 -6.19 -1.96 -11.88
CA GLU A 112 -5.09 -2.35 -12.75
C GLU A 112 -5.60 -2.64 -14.15
N ARG A 113 -6.67 -3.44 -14.28
CA ARG A 113 -7.28 -3.75 -15.58
C ARG A 113 -7.88 -2.52 -16.25
N ARG A 114 -8.61 -1.69 -15.50
CA ARG A 114 -9.23 -0.47 -16.05
C ARG A 114 -8.18 0.51 -16.58
N LEU A 115 -7.04 0.63 -15.89
CA LEU A 115 -5.93 1.47 -16.35
C LEU A 115 -5.20 0.85 -17.55
N HIS A 116 -4.97 -0.46 -17.54
CA HIS A 116 -4.45 -1.19 -18.71
C HIS A 116 -5.32 -0.96 -19.96
N ASP A 117 -6.64 -1.10 -19.84
CA ASP A 117 -7.58 -0.94 -20.96
C ASP A 117 -7.59 0.49 -21.55
N THR A 118 -7.01 1.49 -20.86
CA THR A 118 -6.80 2.84 -21.43
C THR A 118 -5.63 2.92 -22.41
N GLY A 119 -4.77 1.91 -22.44
CA GLY A 119 -3.52 1.91 -23.21
C GLY A 119 -2.36 2.65 -22.53
N ALA A 120 -2.56 3.17 -21.31
CA ALA A 120 -1.50 3.83 -20.55
C ALA A 120 -0.37 2.85 -20.20
N LYS A 121 0.88 3.25 -20.40
CA LYS A 121 2.07 2.48 -20.00
C LYS A 121 2.50 2.79 -18.58
N GLU A 122 2.47 4.06 -18.23
CA GLU A 122 2.66 4.54 -16.87
C GLU A 122 1.74 5.74 -16.69
N VAL A 123 1.07 5.84 -15.52
CA VAL A 123 0.23 7.00 -15.24
C VAL A 123 0.14 7.26 -13.74
N PHE A 124 0.16 8.54 -13.39
CA PHE A 124 -0.24 9.00 -12.07
C PHE A 124 -1.72 9.39 -12.09
N VAL A 125 -2.51 8.77 -11.23
CA VAL A 125 -3.93 9.04 -11.02
C VAL A 125 -4.08 9.87 -9.76
N ASP A 126 -4.47 11.13 -9.92
CA ASP A 126 -4.90 11.97 -8.80
C ASP A 126 -6.33 11.58 -8.38
N LEU A 127 -6.45 10.96 -7.19
CA LEU A 127 -7.75 10.47 -6.71
C LEU A 127 -8.67 11.61 -6.28
N SER A 128 -8.15 12.81 -6.03
CA SER A 128 -8.98 13.99 -5.78
C SER A 128 -9.76 14.49 -7.00
N LYS A 129 -9.46 13.95 -8.20
CA LYS A 129 -10.04 14.36 -9.48
C LYS A 129 -11.10 13.41 -10.03
N GLY A 130 -11.49 12.38 -9.27
CA GLY A 130 -12.68 11.59 -9.56
C GLY A 130 -12.52 10.46 -10.58
N PHE A 131 -11.30 10.06 -10.95
CA PHE A 131 -11.09 8.85 -11.78
C PHE A 131 -11.62 7.58 -11.10
N LEU A 132 -11.45 7.51 -9.78
CA LEU A 132 -12.10 6.54 -8.91
C LEU A 132 -13.04 7.30 -7.97
N GLN A 133 -14.25 6.76 -7.78
CA GLN A 133 -15.15 7.23 -6.73
C GLN A 133 -14.63 6.80 -5.35
N ASP A 134 -14.57 7.73 -4.40
CA ASP A 134 -13.95 7.54 -3.09
C ASP A 134 -14.54 6.36 -2.30
N GLU A 135 -15.85 6.15 -2.40
CA GLU A 135 -16.59 5.13 -1.64
C GLU A 135 -16.83 3.84 -2.40
N ARG A 136 -16.39 3.78 -3.66
CA ARG A 136 -16.58 2.60 -4.48
C ARG A 136 -15.49 1.58 -4.21
N TRP A 137 -15.93 0.33 -4.09
CA TRP A 137 -15.05 -0.82 -3.96
C TRP A 137 -14.58 -1.27 -5.34
N TYR A 138 -13.28 -1.50 -5.44
CA TYR A 138 -12.64 -2.04 -6.62
C TYR A 138 -11.84 -3.28 -6.25
N ASP A 139 -11.69 -4.18 -7.23
CA ASP A 139 -10.73 -5.26 -7.09
C ASP A 139 -9.32 -4.67 -7.18
N ILE A 140 -8.44 -5.12 -6.30
CA ILE A 140 -7.03 -4.81 -6.34
C ILE A 140 -6.21 -6.06 -6.06
N GLN A 141 -4.98 -6.06 -6.51
CA GLN A 141 -4.03 -7.12 -6.21
C GLN A 141 -3.03 -6.66 -5.15
N ASP A 142 -2.76 -7.54 -4.19
CA ASP A 142 -1.73 -7.31 -3.17
C ASP A 142 -1.12 -8.62 -2.75
N ASN A 143 0.20 -8.71 -2.92
CA ASN A 143 0.99 -9.91 -2.67
C ASN A 143 0.44 -11.16 -3.37
N GLY A 144 -0.05 -10.99 -4.60
CA GLY A 144 -0.66 -12.06 -5.39
C GLY A 144 -2.05 -12.50 -4.93
N ILE A 145 -2.62 -11.86 -3.92
CA ILE A 145 -3.97 -12.13 -3.41
C ILE A 145 -4.94 -11.09 -3.98
N ARG A 146 -6.12 -11.56 -4.40
CA ARG A 146 -7.23 -10.68 -4.75
C ARG A 146 -7.82 -10.07 -3.49
N ALA A 147 -7.84 -8.75 -3.43
CA ALA A 147 -8.48 -7.98 -2.38
C ALA A 147 -9.51 -7.03 -3.00
N THR A 148 -10.37 -6.46 -2.17
CA THR A 148 -11.15 -5.28 -2.56
C THR A 148 -10.83 -4.12 -1.63
N ALA A 149 -10.83 -2.92 -2.18
CA ALA A 149 -10.54 -1.70 -1.45
C ALA A 149 -11.26 -0.49 -2.04
N ALA A 150 -11.30 0.59 -1.27
CA ALA A 150 -11.76 1.91 -1.69
C ALA A 150 -10.54 2.87 -1.72
N PRO A 151 -9.80 2.95 -2.85
CA PRO A 151 -8.49 3.62 -2.87
C PRO A 151 -8.53 5.09 -2.50
N GLY A 152 -9.63 5.80 -2.77
CA GLY A 152 -9.82 7.19 -2.34
C GLY A 152 -9.74 7.37 -0.83
N ARG A 153 -10.15 6.36 -0.05
CA ARG A 153 -9.95 6.35 1.41
C ARG A 153 -8.50 6.10 1.82
N HIS A 154 -7.76 5.32 1.03
CA HIS A 154 -6.43 4.84 1.39
C HIS A 154 -5.30 5.77 0.92
N TYR A 155 -5.44 6.34 -0.27
CA TYR A 155 -4.37 7.09 -0.96
C TYR A 155 -4.85 8.44 -1.46
N THR A 156 -3.92 9.39 -1.57
CA THR A 156 -4.15 10.68 -2.25
C THR A 156 -4.01 10.52 -3.77
N GLY A 157 -3.08 9.67 -4.20
CA GLY A 157 -2.89 9.33 -5.60
C GLY A 157 -2.41 7.90 -5.78
N LEU A 158 -2.45 7.44 -7.01
CA LEU A 158 -1.96 6.13 -7.40
C LEU A 158 -0.97 6.29 -8.55
N TYR A 159 0.15 5.59 -8.49
CA TYR A 159 1.05 5.44 -9.63
C TYR A 159 0.91 4.04 -10.20
N PHE A 160 0.60 3.96 -11.49
CA PHE A 160 0.36 2.73 -12.22
C PHE A 160 1.48 2.48 -13.22
N VAL A 161 1.86 1.21 -13.35
CA VAL A 161 2.70 0.69 -14.44
C VAL A 161 2.03 -0.49 -15.12
N ASP A 162 2.04 -0.52 -16.45
CA ASP A 162 1.45 -1.58 -17.26
C ASP A 162 2.26 -2.88 -17.15
N PHE A 163 3.59 -2.74 -17.16
CA PHE A 163 4.51 -3.85 -17.06
C PHE A 163 5.70 -3.49 -16.15
N SER A 164 6.06 -4.36 -15.21
CA SER A 164 7.30 -4.26 -14.44
C SER A 164 8.11 -5.55 -14.58
N PRO A 165 9.32 -5.51 -15.17
CA PRO A 165 10.21 -6.66 -15.15
C PRO A 165 10.72 -6.95 -13.73
N PRO A 166 11.39 -8.10 -13.51
CA PRO A 166 12.08 -8.33 -12.25
C PRO A 166 13.11 -7.22 -11.99
N LEU A 167 13.29 -6.85 -10.72
CA LEU A 167 14.33 -5.91 -10.33
C LEU A 167 15.69 -6.46 -10.79
N THR A 168 16.39 -5.71 -11.62
CA THR A 168 17.77 -6.04 -11.98
C THR A 168 18.67 -5.65 -10.83
N GLU A 169 19.41 -6.61 -10.28
CA GLU A 169 20.50 -6.31 -9.34
C GLU A 169 21.60 -5.57 -10.11
N ARG A 170 21.56 -4.24 -10.10
CA ARG A 170 22.76 -3.47 -10.43
C ARG A 170 23.69 -3.56 -9.24
N VAL A 171 24.74 -4.38 -9.35
CA VAL A 171 25.88 -4.33 -8.44
C VAL A 171 26.49 -2.94 -8.57
N ILE A 172 26.12 -2.05 -7.67
CA ILE A 172 26.86 -0.79 -7.50
C ILE A 172 28.14 -1.19 -6.78
N LEU A 173 29.20 -1.43 -7.54
CA LEU A 173 30.52 -1.58 -6.97
C LEU A 173 30.83 -0.29 -6.20
N PRO A 174 31.24 -0.37 -4.91
CA PRO A 174 31.66 0.81 -4.18
C PRO A 174 32.79 1.48 -4.97
N ARG A 175 32.66 2.80 -5.16
CA ARG A 175 33.74 3.63 -5.68
C ARG A 175 34.81 3.80 -4.60
#